data_AF-A0A537YQV3-F1
#
_entry.id   AF-A0A537YQV3-F1
#
_cell.length_a   1.000
_cell.length_b   1.000
_cell.length_c   1.000
_cell.angle_alpha   90.00
_cell.angle_beta   90.00
_cell.angle_gamma   90.00
#
_symmetry.space_group_name_H-M   'P 1'
#
loop_
_entity.id
_entity.type
_entity.pdbx_description
1 polymer ?
#
loop_
_entity_poly.entity_id
_entity_poly.type
_entity_poly.pdbx_seq_one_letter_code
_entity_poly.pdbx_strand_id
1 'polypeptide(L)'
;MVKLSVDFTPPSSGIGSHVPISVLPKWPPLYRFDYRDGAGEPVPLLTSKQNGVADHALLEALVKEVSPASLSDQKFCKAMVNLTEGPETHLAHSFEIFRERLGGVAGDPQRERVLEIAALLPDATLLWWPVAKGGAGQRTVCKVDYLIRSVETEKRGVKVLRSLSWKQPPEFIPLWHLGADANFHAEVEAPEVLRIRSVETKFYRFSRSAPAATSTISTPQAAVSKGKVPLQDHVDREGRLTHVYIAGQRPLAGDLVVTFAPAVAVVSSTFGASVLIALLTTAFYAFREQMALADHIDAAVAVLILVPALIGYVVVRPSDPPLARRYILGAQLLSLLAGAVPLVMAVLLLRFAHEPSCLTTTWLGCAVVSWLIAAALGFSLAKALDGDG
;
A
#
# COMPACT_ATOMS: atom_id res chain seq x y z
N MET A 1 5.78 2.69 -7.42
CA MET A 1 5.91 3.51 -6.20
C MET A 1 4.53 4.07 -5.91
N VAL A 2 4.15 4.28 -4.64
CA VAL A 2 2.92 5.02 -4.32
C VAL A 2 3.35 6.37 -3.80
N LYS A 3 2.87 7.44 -4.43
CA LYS A 3 3.06 8.81 -3.98
C LYS A 3 1.78 9.21 -3.25
N LEU A 4 1.94 9.72 -2.03
CA LEU A 4 0.86 10.33 -1.25
C LEU A 4 1.23 11.80 -1.11
N SER A 5 0.46 12.75 -1.66
CA SER A 5 0.61 14.20 -1.40
C SER A 5 -0.48 14.66 -0.44
N VAL A 6 -0.14 15.53 0.53
CA VAL A 6 -1.05 15.98 1.59
C VAL A 6 -1.10 17.50 1.70
N ASP A 7 -2.25 18.11 1.40
CA ASP A 7 -2.51 19.54 1.67
C ASP A 7 -3.32 19.73 2.97
N PHE A 8 -3.04 20.78 3.76
CA PHE A 8 -3.87 21.18 4.91
C PHE A 8 -4.14 22.70 4.92
N THR A 9 -5.01 23.16 5.82
CA THR A 9 -5.24 24.59 6.10
C THR A 9 -5.19 24.81 7.61
N PRO A 10 -4.34 25.73 8.12
CA PRO A 10 -4.23 25.94 9.55
C PRO A 10 -5.54 26.53 10.13
N PRO A 11 -5.96 26.12 11.35
CA PRO A 11 -7.12 26.68 12.02
C PRO A 11 -6.91 28.16 12.36
N SER A 12 -8.00 28.94 12.39
CA SER A 12 -7.97 30.40 12.58
C SER A 12 -7.70 30.87 14.02
N SER A 13 -7.61 29.97 15.00
CA SER A 13 -7.49 30.30 16.43
C SER A 13 -6.10 29.99 16.97
N GLY A 14 -5.48 31.00 17.62
CA GLY A 14 -4.09 30.99 18.06
C GLY A 14 -3.76 30.03 19.20
N ILE A 15 -2.75 29.20 18.98
CA ILE A 15 -1.99 28.51 20.02
C ILE A 15 -0.51 28.84 19.75
N GLY A 16 0.09 29.67 20.61
CA GLY A 16 1.54 29.90 20.66
C GLY A 16 2.18 30.57 19.43
N SER A 17 3.51 30.71 19.48
CA SER A 17 4.32 31.14 18.34
C SER A 17 4.46 30.04 17.28
N HIS A 18 4.09 28.80 17.61
CA HIS A 18 4.10 27.68 16.67
C HIS A 18 2.88 26.76 16.90
N VAL A 19 2.19 26.37 15.82
CA VAL A 19 1.11 25.36 15.85
C VAL A 19 1.57 24.07 15.17
N PRO A 20 1.24 22.89 15.72
CA PRO A 20 1.46 21.64 15.02
C PRO A 20 0.47 21.58 13.85
N ILE A 21 1.01 21.60 12.63
CA ILE A 21 0.25 21.64 11.37
C ILE A 21 0.20 20.27 10.69
N SER A 22 1.06 19.34 11.10
CA SER A 22 1.15 18.02 10.52
C SER A 22 1.83 17.05 11.47
N VAL A 23 1.69 15.75 11.20
CA VAL A 23 2.35 14.66 11.92
C VAL A 23 3.20 13.92 10.89
N LEU A 24 4.51 14.12 10.89
CA LEU A 24 5.44 13.43 10.00
C LEU A 24 5.84 12.08 10.61
N PRO A 25 5.63 10.93 9.94
CA PRO A 25 6.15 9.67 10.44
C PRO A 25 7.68 9.73 10.50
N LYS A 26 8.26 9.18 11.57
CA LYS A 26 9.71 8.97 11.68
C LYS A 26 10.18 7.93 10.65
N TRP A 27 9.28 7.04 10.22
CA TRP A 27 9.50 6.05 9.16
C TRP A 27 8.17 5.57 8.54
N PRO A 28 8.07 5.27 7.22
CA PRO A 28 9.11 5.21 6.18
C PRO A 28 9.76 6.58 5.89
N PRO A 29 10.96 6.61 5.26
CA PRO A 29 11.65 7.88 5.03
C PRO A 29 10.79 8.78 4.15
N LEU A 30 10.65 10.01 4.60
CA LEU A 30 10.12 11.10 3.81
C LEU A 30 10.98 11.22 2.53
N TYR A 31 10.34 11.06 1.37
CA TYR A 31 11.04 11.05 0.08
C TYR A 31 11.27 12.46 -0.44
N ARG A 32 10.25 13.30 -0.29
CA ARG A 32 10.30 14.72 -0.62
C ARG A 32 9.46 15.49 0.39
N PHE A 33 10.02 16.60 0.84
CA PHE A 33 9.35 17.60 1.66
C PHE A 33 9.61 18.94 1.01
N ASP A 34 8.54 19.61 0.60
CA ASP A 34 8.61 20.97 0.09
C ASP A 34 7.62 21.79 0.91
N TYR A 35 8.19 22.57 1.83
CA TYR A 35 7.43 23.45 2.69
C TYR A 35 8.00 24.85 2.62
N ARG A 36 7.15 25.79 2.22
CA ARG A 36 7.53 27.18 1.96
C ARG A 36 6.64 28.10 2.77
N ASP A 37 7.23 29.21 3.23
CA ASP A 37 6.50 30.23 3.95
C ASP A 37 5.64 31.13 3.03
N GLY A 38 5.00 32.15 3.59
CA GLY A 38 4.20 33.11 2.82
C GLY A 38 5.01 33.96 1.82
N ALA A 39 6.33 33.98 1.94
CA ALA A 39 7.25 34.61 0.99
C ALA A 39 7.78 33.63 -0.08
N GLY A 40 7.43 32.34 0.03
CA GLY A 40 7.89 31.29 -0.88
C GLY A 40 9.25 30.69 -0.48
N GLU A 41 9.81 31.07 0.66
CA GLU A 41 11.10 30.60 1.15
C GLU A 41 10.98 29.23 1.85
N PRO A 42 11.90 28.29 1.64
CA PRO A 42 11.83 26.97 2.25
C PRO A 42 12.01 27.04 3.77
N VAL A 43 11.10 26.42 4.51
CA VAL A 43 11.16 26.32 5.97
C VAL A 43 11.99 25.09 6.35
N PRO A 44 13.06 25.25 7.15
CA PRO A 44 13.95 24.13 7.50
C PRO A 44 13.24 23.11 8.38
N LEU A 45 13.48 21.82 8.09
CA LEU A 45 13.09 20.73 8.98
C LEU A 45 13.98 20.72 10.22
N LEU A 46 13.37 20.55 11.38
CA LEU A 46 14.09 20.29 12.63
C LEU A 46 14.77 18.92 12.57
N THR A 47 15.95 18.80 13.18
CA THR A 47 16.60 17.50 13.39
C THR A 47 15.78 16.62 14.34
N SER A 48 15.96 15.30 14.31
CA SER A 48 15.26 14.37 15.22
C SER A 48 15.36 14.78 16.70
N LYS A 49 16.53 15.28 17.12
CA LYS A 49 16.75 15.75 18.49
C LYS A 49 15.97 17.03 18.78
N GLN A 50 15.97 18.00 17.86
CA GLN A 50 15.19 19.23 17.99
C GLN A 50 13.69 18.96 18.00
N ASN A 51 13.23 18.02 17.18
CA ASN A 51 11.85 17.55 17.19
C ASN A 51 11.47 16.91 18.53
N GLY A 52 12.32 16.04 19.10
CA GLY A 52 12.07 15.46 20.41
C GLY A 52 11.92 16.52 21.51
N VAL A 53 12.76 17.57 21.50
CA VAL A 53 12.66 18.69 22.44
C VAL A 53 11.35 19.47 22.25
N ALA A 54 10.96 19.76 20.99
CA ALA A 54 9.72 20.47 20.69
C ALA A 54 8.47 19.66 21.05
N ASP A 55 8.45 18.38 20.67
CA ASP A 55 7.38 17.44 20.97
C ASP A 55 7.23 17.24 22.50
N HIS A 56 8.34 17.19 23.24
CA HIS A 56 8.34 17.12 24.71
C HIS A 56 7.72 18.37 25.34
N ALA A 57 8.19 19.56 24.94
CA ALA A 57 7.70 20.83 25.47
C ALA A 57 6.20 21.01 25.19
N LEU A 58 5.70 20.56 24.03
CA LEU A 58 4.27 20.52 23.76
C LEU A 58 3.55 19.59 24.73
N LEU A 59 4.01 18.34 24.83
CA LEU A 59 3.32 17.35 25.63
C LEU A 59 3.26 17.80 27.10
N GLU A 60 4.32 18.43 27.60
CA GLU A 60 4.36 19.05 28.93
C GLU A 60 3.34 20.18 29.06
N ALA A 61 3.28 21.11 28.11
CA ALA A 61 2.30 22.19 28.12
C ALA A 61 0.86 21.65 28.11
N LEU A 62 0.56 20.66 27.27
CA LEU A 62 -0.75 20.02 27.20
C LEU A 62 -1.12 19.31 28.51
N VAL A 63 -0.19 18.57 29.11
CA VAL A 63 -0.42 17.91 30.39
C VAL A 63 -0.63 18.95 31.50
N LYS A 64 0.12 20.05 31.49
CA LYS A 64 -0.01 21.12 32.49
C LYS A 64 -1.43 21.68 32.54
N GLU A 65 -2.09 21.79 31.39
CA GLU A 65 -3.48 22.26 31.31
C GLU A 65 -4.48 21.25 31.87
N VAL A 66 -4.32 19.95 31.58
CA VAL A 66 -5.35 18.94 31.92
C VAL A 66 -5.09 18.18 33.24
N SER A 67 -3.83 18.04 33.65
CA SER A 67 -3.38 17.32 34.85
C SER A 67 -2.03 17.84 35.36
N PRO A 68 -1.96 19.06 35.91
CA PRO A 68 -0.71 19.67 36.37
C PRO A 68 -0.04 18.87 37.48
N ALA A 69 -0.80 18.16 38.31
CA ALA A 69 -0.26 17.32 39.38
C ALA A 69 0.62 16.17 38.84
N SER A 70 0.32 15.64 37.65
CA SER A 70 1.08 14.54 37.05
C SER A 70 2.53 14.93 36.73
N LEU A 71 2.82 16.22 36.50
CA LEU A 71 4.17 16.72 36.22
C LEU A 71 5.12 16.65 37.44
N SER A 72 4.58 16.40 38.64
CA SER A 72 5.41 16.14 39.83
C SER A 72 5.87 14.69 39.95
N ASP A 73 5.30 13.75 39.17
CA ASP A 73 5.67 12.34 39.19
C ASP A 73 6.85 12.08 38.25
N GLN A 74 8.00 11.72 38.84
CA GLN A 74 9.23 11.45 38.10
C GLN A 74 9.07 10.33 37.05
N LYS A 75 8.26 9.30 37.32
CA LYS A 75 8.02 8.21 36.36
C LYS A 75 7.22 8.70 35.17
N PHE A 76 6.25 9.58 35.41
CA PHE A 76 5.44 10.18 34.37
C PHE A 76 6.27 11.10 33.46
N CYS A 77 7.10 11.97 34.04
CA CYS A 77 8.00 12.82 33.26
C CYS A 77 8.99 11.99 32.43
N LYS A 78 9.54 10.90 32.99
CA LYS A 78 10.40 9.97 32.23
C LYS A 78 9.65 9.32 31.06
N ALA A 79 8.40 8.91 31.27
CA ALA A 79 7.57 8.36 30.21
C ALA A 79 7.33 9.38 29.08
N MET A 80 7.08 10.64 29.40
CA MET A 80 6.94 11.71 28.41
C MET A 80 8.21 11.91 27.56
N VAL A 81 9.38 11.94 28.19
CA VAL A 81 10.67 12.03 27.48
C VAL A 81 10.83 10.86 26.52
N ASN A 82 10.60 9.63 27.00
CA ASN A 82 10.70 8.44 26.16
C ASN A 82 9.75 8.47 24.95
N LEU A 83 8.51 8.95 25.13
CA LEU A 83 7.53 9.05 24.05
C LEU A 83 7.92 10.09 22.98
N THR A 84 8.77 11.06 23.31
CA THR A 84 9.09 12.22 22.45
C THR A 84 10.46 12.11 21.78
N GLU A 85 11.46 11.47 22.41
CA GLU A 85 12.85 11.48 21.91
C GLU A 85 13.21 10.47 20.78
N GLY A 86 12.26 9.71 20.23
CA GLY A 86 12.50 8.83 19.06
C GLY A 86 13.07 7.45 19.39
N PRO A 87 13.38 6.62 18.37
CA PRO A 87 12.61 5.42 18.10
C PRO A 87 13.14 4.22 18.88
N GLU A 88 12.86 4.17 20.18
CA GLU A 88 13.01 2.95 20.95
C GLU A 88 11.88 1.97 20.60
N THR A 89 12.22 0.71 20.29
CA THR A 89 11.27 -0.32 19.83
C THR A 89 10.28 -0.78 20.91
N HIS A 90 10.32 -0.20 22.11
CA HIS A 90 9.58 -0.67 23.29
C HIS A 90 8.90 0.47 24.07
N LEU A 91 8.21 1.37 23.38
CA LEU A 91 7.50 2.51 24.01
C LEU A 91 6.14 2.15 24.64
N ALA A 92 5.69 0.90 24.50
CA ALA A 92 4.42 0.44 25.09
C ALA A 92 4.38 0.64 26.61
N HIS A 93 5.48 0.36 27.31
CA HIS A 93 5.54 0.55 28.76
C HIS A 93 5.47 2.04 29.16
N SER A 94 6.22 2.90 28.47
CA SER A 94 6.17 4.36 28.67
C SER A 94 4.76 4.91 28.42
N PHE A 95 4.10 4.45 27.35
CA PHE A 95 2.73 4.86 27.04
C PHE A 95 1.73 4.44 28.11
N GLU A 96 1.83 3.22 28.65
CA GLU A 96 0.95 2.76 29.72
C GLU A 96 1.13 3.56 31.02
N ILE A 97 2.39 3.86 31.39
CA ILE A 97 2.68 4.76 32.53
C ILE A 97 2.05 6.13 32.29
N PHE A 98 2.22 6.70 31.09
CA PHE A 98 1.64 7.98 30.73
C PHE A 98 0.10 7.96 30.87
N ARG A 99 -0.55 6.94 30.31
CA ARG A 99 -2.01 6.76 30.36
C ARG A 99 -2.55 6.64 31.78
N GLU A 100 -1.94 5.79 32.60
CA GLU A 100 -2.35 5.56 33.99
C GLU A 100 -2.26 6.84 34.82
N ARG A 101 -1.16 7.58 34.67
CA ARG A 101 -0.83 8.75 35.49
C ARG A 101 -1.47 10.05 35.00
N LEU A 102 -1.90 10.11 33.74
CA LEU A 102 -2.75 11.21 33.25
C LEU A 102 -4.12 11.18 33.94
N GLY A 103 -4.65 9.98 34.20
CA GLY A 103 -5.85 9.73 35.00
C GLY A 103 -7.17 10.23 34.37
N GLY A 104 -8.30 9.61 34.74
CA GLY A 104 -9.64 10.14 34.43
C GLY A 104 -9.91 10.42 32.95
N VAL A 105 -9.30 9.64 32.04
CA VAL A 105 -9.38 9.93 30.59
C VAL A 105 -10.80 9.76 30.05
N ALA A 106 -11.53 8.73 30.51
CA ALA A 106 -12.85 8.43 29.98
C ALA A 106 -13.84 9.56 30.27
N GLY A 107 -14.36 10.18 29.21
CA GLY A 107 -15.35 11.26 29.31
C GLY A 107 -14.77 12.67 29.44
N ASP A 108 -13.45 12.82 29.39
CA ASP A 108 -12.78 14.13 29.27
C ASP A 108 -12.13 14.26 27.88
N PRO A 109 -12.76 15.01 26.95
CA PRO A 109 -12.26 15.17 25.58
C PRO A 109 -10.86 15.76 25.49
N GLN A 110 -10.45 16.61 26.45
CA GLN A 110 -9.14 17.23 26.44
C GLN A 110 -8.07 16.20 26.84
N ARG A 111 -8.32 15.40 27.87
CA ARG A 111 -7.41 14.32 28.29
C ARG A 111 -7.33 13.20 27.25
N GLU A 112 -8.46 12.84 26.63
CA GLU A 112 -8.47 11.91 25.48
C GLU A 112 -7.58 12.44 24.37
N ARG A 113 -7.66 13.74 24.06
CA ARG A 113 -6.83 14.37 23.04
C ARG A 113 -5.34 14.35 23.39
N VAL A 114 -4.97 14.64 24.64
CA VAL A 114 -3.57 14.55 25.10
C VAL A 114 -3.03 13.13 24.97
N LEU A 115 -3.85 12.13 25.32
CA LEU A 115 -3.48 10.73 25.21
C LEU A 115 -3.29 10.30 23.74
N GLU A 116 -4.16 10.74 22.85
CA GLU A 116 -4.03 10.47 21.41
C GLU A 116 -2.76 11.10 20.82
N ILE A 117 -2.42 12.35 21.22
CA ILE A 117 -1.16 12.99 20.80
C ILE A 117 0.04 12.18 21.30
N ALA A 118 0.04 11.82 22.59
CA ALA A 118 1.10 11.02 23.20
C ALA A 118 1.28 9.65 22.52
N ALA A 119 0.21 9.07 21.99
CA ALA A 119 0.24 7.80 21.26
C ALA A 119 0.89 7.91 19.87
N LEU A 120 0.87 9.09 19.26
CA LEU A 120 1.43 9.34 17.93
C LEU A 120 2.93 9.69 17.96
N LEU A 121 3.39 10.36 19.01
CA LEU A 121 4.77 10.84 19.14
C LEU A 121 5.88 9.75 19.07
N PRO A 122 5.63 8.47 19.44
CA PRO A 122 6.55 7.37 19.18
C PRO A 122 6.92 7.22 17.69
N ASP A 123 5.89 7.19 16.84
CA ASP A 123 6.01 6.82 15.43
C ASP A 123 6.08 8.04 14.51
N ALA A 124 5.75 9.22 15.04
CA ALA A 124 5.71 10.45 14.30
C ALA A 124 6.20 11.65 15.11
N THR A 125 6.48 12.72 14.39
CA THR A 125 6.91 14.01 14.93
C THR A 125 5.95 15.06 14.43
N LEU A 126 5.68 16.06 15.26
CA LEU A 126 4.81 17.15 14.83
C LEU A 126 5.60 18.11 13.94
N LEU A 127 5.04 18.45 12.78
CA LEU A 127 5.52 19.54 11.96
C LEU A 127 4.99 20.83 12.56
N TRP A 128 5.90 21.72 12.91
CA TRP A 128 5.62 22.97 13.61
C TRP A 128 5.60 24.13 12.62
N TRP A 129 4.52 24.91 12.59
CA TRP A 129 4.43 26.17 11.82
C TRP A 129 4.57 27.36 12.74
N PRO A 130 5.50 28.30 12.47
CA PRO A 130 5.51 29.57 13.17
C PRO A 130 4.24 30.37 12.87
N VAL A 131 3.42 30.61 13.89
CA VAL A 131 2.34 31.62 13.82
C VAL A 131 3.00 32.99 13.94
N ALA A 132 3.57 33.48 12.83
CA ALA A 132 3.87 34.90 12.73
C ALA A 132 2.56 35.69 12.88
N LYS A 133 2.63 36.89 13.48
CA LYS A 133 1.48 37.78 13.79
C LYS A 133 0.62 38.23 12.58
N GLY A 134 0.74 37.62 11.40
CA GLY A 134 0.03 38.02 10.20
C GLY A 134 -0.73 36.87 9.55
N GLY A 135 -2.07 36.96 9.58
CA GLY A 135 -2.93 36.38 8.56
C GLY A 135 -3.63 35.06 8.89
N ALA A 136 -4.52 35.04 9.89
CA ALA A 136 -5.58 34.03 9.92
C ALA A 136 -6.32 34.03 8.57
N GLY A 137 -6.47 32.86 7.94
CA GLY A 137 -7.16 32.71 6.65
C GLY A 137 -6.27 32.54 5.41
N GLN A 138 -4.93 32.53 5.53
CA GLN A 138 -4.06 32.15 4.41
C GLN A 138 -3.96 30.61 4.27
N ARG A 139 -4.28 30.09 3.07
CA ARG A 139 -4.11 28.67 2.74
C ARG A 139 -2.62 28.36 2.62
N THR A 140 -2.06 27.62 3.57
CA THR A 140 -0.68 27.14 3.51
C THR A 140 -0.67 25.73 2.96
N VAL A 141 -0.14 25.53 1.76
CA VAL A 141 -0.04 24.20 1.15
C VAL A 141 1.32 23.60 1.51
N CYS A 142 1.33 22.59 2.36
CA CYS A 142 2.47 21.69 2.49
C CYS A 142 2.30 20.56 1.48
N LYS A 143 3.39 20.05 0.90
CA LYS A 143 3.35 18.80 0.12
C LYS A 143 4.36 17.84 0.71
N VAL A 144 3.85 16.70 1.14
CA VAL A 144 4.67 15.62 1.71
C VAL A 144 4.48 14.41 0.84
N ASP A 145 5.58 13.80 0.36
CA ASP A 145 5.57 12.57 -0.42
C ASP A 145 6.13 11.38 0.39
N TYR A 146 5.33 10.32 0.53
CA TYR A 146 5.70 9.11 1.27
C TYR A 146 6.04 7.92 0.37
N LEU A 147 7.05 7.14 0.78
CA LEU A 147 7.30 5.80 0.22
C LEU A 147 6.65 4.72 1.08
N ILE A 148 5.52 4.22 0.63
CA ILE A 148 4.77 3.21 1.38
C ILE A 148 5.44 1.84 1.16
N ARG A 149 6.03 1.30 2.22
CA ARG A 149 6.49 -0.10 2.24
C ARG A 149 5.30 -0.99 2.54
N SER A 150 5.00 -1.90 1.61
CA SER A 150 4.01 -2.94 1.85
C SER A 150 4.55 -3.95 2.86
N VAL A 151 3.87 -4.10 3.99
CA VAL A 151 4.23 -5.10 5.02
C VAL A 151 3.89 -6.49 4.48
N GLU A 152 4.81 -7.46 4.62
CA GLU A 152 4.67 -8.78 4.00
C GLU A 152 4.18 -9.83 5.02
N THR A 153 2.90 -9.79 5.36
CA THR A 153 2.31 -10.71 6.34
C THR A 153 1.54 -11.89 5.71
N GLU A 154 1.39 -11.92 4.39
CA GLU A 154 0.49 -12.88 3.75
C GLU A 154 1.12 -14.26 3.47
N LYS A 155 0.31 -15.31 3.68
CA LYS A 155 0.63 -16.69 3.30
C LYS A 155 0.85 -16.81 1.79
N ARG A 156 1.77 -17.68 1.36
CA ARG A 156 2.15 -17.87 -0.07
C ARG A 156 0.96 -18.06 -1.02
N GLY A 157 -0.08 -18.81 -0.63
CA GLY A 157 -1.27 -19.04 -1.47
C GLY A 157 -2.09 -17.78 -1.73
N VAL A 158 -2.17 -16.86 -0.77
CA VAL A 158 -2.86 -15.58 -0.95
C VAL A 158 -2.12 -14.71 -1.95
N LYS A 159 -0.78 -14.79 -1.98
CA LYS A 159 0.05 -14.05 -2.96
C LYS A 159 -0.29 -14.44 -4.40
N VAL A 160 -0.44 -15.74 -4.68
CA VAL A 160 -0.80 -16.23 -6.03
C VAL A 160 -2.20 -15.75 -6.41
N LEU A 161 -3.20 -15.95 -5.56
CA LEU A 161 -4.58 -15.52 -5.83
C LEU A 161 -4.69 -14.00 -5.98
N ARG A 162 -3.93 -13.22 -5.20
CA ARG A 162 -3.82 -11.77 -5.30
C ARG A 162 -3.34 -11.35 -6.67
N SER A 163 -2.29 -11.99 -7.14
CA SER A 163 -1.69 -11.64 -8.42
C SER A 163 -2.44 -12.11 -9.66
N LEU A 164 -3.47 -12.95 -9.48
CA LEU A 164 -4.43 -13.29 -10.52
C LEU A 164 -5.66 -12.38 -10.48
N SER A 165 -5.65 -11.32 -9.67
CA SER A 165 -6.82 -10.45 -9.45
C SER A 165 -8.03 -11.15 -8.83
N TRP A 166 -7.90 -12.39 -8.37
CA TRP A 166 -9.01 -13.16 -7.79
C TRP A 166 -9.31 -12.74 -6.36
N LYS A 167 -8.31 -12.21 -5.65
CA LYS A 167 -8.46 -11.65 -4.32
C LYS A 167 -7.49 -10.50 -4.10
N GLN A 168 -7.93 -9.26 -4.22
CA GLN A 168 -7.09 -8.07 -4.04
C GLN A 168 -7.24 -7.56 -2.61
N PRO A 169 -6.32 -7.87 -1.69
CA PRO A 169 -6.41 -7.39 -0.32
C PRO A 169 -6.11 -5.89 -0.32
N PRO A 170 -6.77 -5.13 0.56
CA PRO A 170 -6.47 -3.72 0.71
C PRO A 170 -5.06 -3.53 1.28
N GLU A 171 -4.39 -2.48 0.82
CA GLU A 171 -3.19 -1.92 1.44
C GLU A 171 -3.63 -0.79 2.38
N PHE A 172 -3.04 -0.76 3.57
CA PHE A 172 -3.33 0.24 4.58
C PHE A 172 -2.21 1.27 4.59
N ILE A 173 -2.57 2.52 4.34
CA ILE A 173 -1.66 3.65 4.30
C ILE A 173 -2.02 4.56 5.48
N PRO A 174 -1.20 4.59 6.53
CA PRO A 174 -1.49 5.45 7.67
C PRO A 174 -1.52 6.92 7.25
N LEU A 175 -2.62 7.60 7.59
CA LEU A 175 -2.81 9.03 7.37
C LEU A 175 -2.52 9.79 8.66
N TRP A 176 -1.24 9.91 8.97
CA TRP A 176 -0.75 10.57 10.19
C TRP A 176 -1.27 12.01 10.35
N HIS A 177 -1.54 12.70 9.23
CA HIS A 177 -1.94 14.11 9.20
C HIS A 177 -3.45 14.38 9.37
N LEU A 178 -4.25 13.35 9.62
CA LEU A 178 -5.71 13.53 9.74
C LEU A 178 -6.08 14.50 10.88
N GLY A 179 -5.23 14.65 11.87
CA GLY A 179 -5.60 15.15 13.19
C GLY A 179 -6.03 16.60 13.40
N ALA A 180 -5.89 17.54 12.46
CA ALA A 180 -5.86 18.97 12.82
C ALA A 180 -7.12 19.82 12.49
N ASP A 181 -8.35 19.27 12.55
CA ASP A 181 -9.59 19.98 12.14
C ASP A 181 -9.52 20.65 10.74
N ALA A 182 -8.54 20.22 9.94
CA ALA A 182 -8.21 20.82 8.66
C ALA A 182 -8.88 20.05 7.52
N ASN A 183 -9.18 20.75 6.42
CA ASN A 183 -9.44 20.07 5.16
C ASN A 183 -8.15 19.36 4.73
N PHE A 184 -8.27 18.09 4.40
CA PHE A 184 -7.16 17.24 3.99
C PHE A 184 -7.42 16.74 2.58
N HIS A 185 -6.40 16.83 1.74
CA HIS A 185 -6.43 16.26 0.39
C HIS A 185 -5.28 15.25 0.29
N ALA A 186 -5.62 13.98 0.05
CA ALA A 186 -4.67 12.94 -0.31
C ALA A 186 -4.73 12.68 -1.82
N GLU A 187 -3.58 12.70 -2.46
CA GLU A 187 -3.41 12.20 -3.83
C GLU A 187 -2.67 10.86 -3.77
N VAL A 188 -3.26 9.78 -4.27
CA VAL A 188 -2.60 8.46 -4.34
C VAL A 188 -2.32 8.12 -5.79
N GLU A 189 -1.05 7.93 -6.13
CA GLU A 189 -0.63 7.47 -7.45
C GLU A 189 -0.20 5.99 -7.43
N ALA A 190 -0.79 5.15 -8.29
CA ALA A 190 -0.38 3.77 -8.49
C ALA A 190 0.80 3.64 -9.47
N PRO A 191 1.68 2.62 -9.30
CA PRO A 191 2.67 2.27 -10.31
C PRO A 191 2.02 1.95 -11.67
N GLU A 192 2.69 2.20 -12.80
CA GLU A 192 2.14 2.04 -14.17
C GLU A 192 1.47 0.69 -14.46
N VAL A 193 1.99 -0.40 -13.88
CA VAL A 193 1.45 -1.76 -14.10
C VAL A 193 0.26 -2.08 -13.19
N LEU A 194 -0.10 -1.16 -12.29
CA LEU A 194 -1.23 -1.25 -11.37
C LEU A 194 -2.22 -0.11 -11.61
N ARG A 195 -3.42 -0.32 -11.08
CA ARG A 195 -4.46 0.68 -10.95
C ARG A 195 -5.11 0.57 -9.58
N ILE A 196 -5.72 1.65 -9.15
CA ILE A 196 -6.49 1.82 -7.93
C ILE A 196 -7.92 1.40 -8.23
N ARG A 197 -8.40 0.38 -7.52
CA ARG A 197 -9.77 -0.14 -7.64
C ARG A 197 -10.73 0.52 -6.67
N SER A 198 -10.29 0.70 -5.43
CA SER A 198 -11.07 1.40 -4.42
C SER A 198 -10.15 2.10 -3.46
N VAL A 199 -10.63 3.22 -2.93
CA VAL A 199 -10.00 3.93 -1.83
C VAL A 199 -11.06 4.25 -0.80
N GLU A 200 -10.80 3.89 0.45
CA GLU A 200 -11.67 4.20 1.57
C GLU A 200 -10.83 4.82 2.68
N THR A 201 -11.37 5.80 3.38
CA THR A 201 -10.73 6.27 4.63
C THR A 201 -11.36 5.55 5.81
N LYS A 202 -10.52 4.94 6.66
CA LYS A 202 -10.95 4.37 7.94
C LYS A 202 -10.36 5.18 9.08
N PHE A 203 -11.20 5.68 9.95
CA PHE A 203 -10.79 6.43 11.12
C PHE A 203 -10.72 5.53 12.34
N TYR A 204 -9.71 5.73 13.19
CA TYR A 204 -9.60 5.03 14.45
C TYR A 204 -9.55 6.06 15.58
N ARG A 205 -10.39 5.86 16.59
CA ARG A 205 -10.13 6.47 17.89
C ARG A 205 -9.12 5.60 18.61
N PHE A 206 -8.11 6.21 19.21
CA PHE A 206 -7.11 5.49 20.00
C PHE A 206 -7.72 5.08 21.36
N SER A 207 -8.70 4.17 21.36
CA SER A 207 -9.21 3.53 22.59
C SER A 207 -8.69 2.10 22.63
N ARG A 208 -7.44 1.94 23.07
CA ARG A 208 -6.88 0.63 23.43
C ARG A 208 -7.32 0.29 24.85
N SER A 209 -8.62 0.11 25.04
CA SER A 209 -9.16 -0.40 26.29
C SER A 209 -8.83 -1.90 26.40
N ALA A 210 -7.65 -2.19 26.96
CA ALA A 210 -7.18 -3.46 27.56
C ALA A 210 -6.96 -4.71 26.67
N PRO A 211 -5.98 -5.58 27.01
CA PRO A 211 -5.52 -6.69 26.19
C PRO A 211 -6.39 -7.94 26.44
N ALA A 212 -7.00 -8.47 25.39
CA ALA A 212 -7.41 -9.88 25.36
C ALA A 212 -6.47 -10.63 24.41
N ALA A 213 -5.97 -11.75 24.93
CA ALA A 213 -4.97 -12.60 24.35
C ALA A 213 -5.25 -13.05 22.91
N THR A 214 -4.15 -13.34 22.22
CA THR A 214 -4.07 -14.03 20.92
C THR A 214 -4.33 -13.14 19.72
N SER A 215 -3.24 -12.94 18.97
CA SER A 215 -3.12 -12.28 17.67
C SER A 215 -4.02 -12.91 16.61
N THR A 216 -5.32 -12.66 16.73
CA THR A 216 -6.29 -12.80 15.66
C THR A 216 -6.61 -11.38 15.25
N ILE A 217 -6.28 -11.05 13.99
CA ILE A 217 -6.68 -9.82 13.31
C ILE A 217 -8.17 -9.64 13.56
N SER A 218 -8.49 -8.80 14.55
CA SER A 218 -9.86 -8.57 14.97
C SER A 218 -10.50 -7.68 13.93
N THR A 219 -11.61 -8.14 13.39
CA THR A 219 -12.41 -7.45 12.39
C THR A 219 -12.65 -5.99 12.81
N PRO A 220 -12.38 -5.00 11.94
CA PRO A 220 -12.53 -3.59 12.29
C PRO A 220 -13.99 -3.29 12.61
N GLN A 221 -14.26 -2.87 13.84
CA GLN A 221 -15.56 -2.37 14.24
C GLN A 221 -15.67 -0.94 13.69
N ALA A 222 -16.37 -0.81 12.55
CA ALA A 222 -16.62 0.47 11.92
C ALA A 222 -17.37 1.37 12.91
N ALA A 223 -16.74 2.45 13.35
CA ALA A 223 -17.45 3.53 14.01
C ALA A 223 -18.41 4.13 12.96
N VAL A 224 -19.69 3.86 13.11
CA VAL A 224 -20.76 4.50 12.33
C VAL A 224 -20.80 5.97 12.72
N SER A 225 -19.92 6.78 12.13
CA SER A 225 -19.96 8.23 12.26
C SER A 225 -21.11 8.76 11.41
N LYS A 226 -22.21 9.12 12.07
CA LYS A 226 -23.24 9.99 11.48
C LYS A 226 -22.57 11.30 11.03
N GLY A 227 -22.48 11.50 9.72
CA GLY A 227 -22.22 12.80 9.10
C GLY A 227 -20.82 12.99 8.51
N LYS A 228 -20.60 12.51 7.29
CA LYS A 228 -20.26 13.33 6.10
C LYS A 228 -20.01 12.44 4.88
N VAL A 229 -20.51 12.96 3.75
CA VAL A 229 -20.55 12.42 2.40
C VAL A 229 -19.12 12.24 1.85
N PRO A 230 -18.78 11.14 1.15
CA PRO A 230 -17.55 11.09 0.37
C PRO A 230 -17.63 12.19 -0.69
N LEU A 231 -16.80 13.23 -0.54
CA LEU A 231 -16.69 14.30 -1.52
C LEU A 231 -15.96 13.70 -2.73
N GLN A 232 -16.73 13.05 -3.60
CA GLN A 232 -16.35 12.46 -4.89
C GLN A 232 -14.89 11.99 -4.99
N ASP A 233 -14.69 10.69 -4.78
CA ASP A 233 -13.42 10.04 -5.12
C ASP A 233 -13.24 10.16 -6.64
N HIS A 234 -12.41 11.11 -7.07
CA HIS A 234 -12.07 11.26 -8.47
C HIS A 234 -10.89 10.34 -8.76
N VAL A 235 -11.23 9.12 -9.19
CA VAL A 235 -10.29 8.24 -9.86
C VAL A 235 -10.14 8.76 -11.30
N ASP A 236 -8.90 8.96 -11.75
CA ASP A 236 -8.63 9.32 -13.14
C ASP A 236 -9.12 8.23 -14.11
N ARG A 237 -9.25 8.57 -15.39
CA ARG A 237 -9.72 7.61 -16.41
C ARG A 237 -8.86 6.36 -16.53
N GLU A 238 -7.60 6.45 -16.15
CA GLU A 238 -6.64 5.34 -16.20
C GLU A 238 -6.65 4.48 -14.93
N GLY A 239 -7.36 4.91 -13.88
CA GLY A 239 -7.34 4.26 -12.57
C GLY A 239 -6.00 4.41 -11.85
N ARG A 240 -5.09 5.27 -12.28
CA ARG A 240 -3.77 5.42 -11.70
C ARG A 240 -3.73 6.44 -10.58
N LEU A 241 -4.53 7.48 -10.66
CA LEU A 241 -4.54 8.59 -9.72
C LEU A 241 -5.89 8.66 -9.04
N THR A 242 -5.90 8.78 -7.72
CA THR A 242 -7.11 9.11 -6.98
C THR A 242 -6.89 10.33 -6.10
N HIS A 243 -7.92 11.18 -6.02
CA HIS A 243 -7.95 12.32 -5.12
C HIS A 243 -8.99 12.05 -4.03
N VAL A 244 -8.55 12.08 -2.79
CA VAL A 244 -9.39 11.84 -1.62
C VAL A 244 -9.45 13.12 -0.80
N TYR A 245 -10.64 13.70 -0.71
CA TYR A 245 -10.89 14.93 0.05
C TYR A 245 -11.60 14.59 1.37
N ILE A 246 -10.99 14.99 2.48
CA ILE A 246 -11.50 14.72 3.82
C ILE A 246 -11.70 16.05 4.53
N ALA A 247 -12.94 16.33 4.96
CA ALA A 247 -13.31 17.59 5.62
C ALA A 247 -14.12 17.35 6.91
N GLY A 248 -13.88 18.17 7.94
CA GLY A 248 -14.61 18.16 9.22
C GLY A 248 -13.83 17.59 10.40
N GLN A 249 -14.45 17.68 11.60
CA GLN A 249 -13.90 17.14 12.85
C GLN A 249 -13.76 15.62 12.77
N ARG A 250 -12.60 15.10 13.17
CA ARG A 250 -12.27 13.68 13.04
C ARG A 250 -11.22 13.22 14.06
N PRO A 251 -11.09 11.90 14.29
CA PRO A 251 -10.03 11.36 15.14
C PRO A 251 -8.62 11.71 14.63
N LEU A 252 -7.64 11.69 15.53
CA LEU A 252 -6.24 11.97 15.21
C LEU A 252 -5.61 10.98 14.22
N ALA A 253 -6.11 9.75 14.20
CA ALA A 253 -5.56 8.67 13.40
C ALA A 253 -6.59 8.08 12.43
N GLY A 254 -6.09 7.67 11.27
CA GLY A 254 -6.85 6.92 10.29
C GLY A 254 -5.92 6.32 9.25
N ASP A 255 -6.43 5.32 8.54
CA ASP A 255 -5.76 4.72 7.39
C ASP A 255 -6.53 5.05 6.12
N LEU A 256 -5.79 5.27 5.05
CA LEU A 256 -6.29 5.15 3.70
C LEU A 256 -6.17 3.70 3.28
N VAL A 257 -7.31 3.08 3.04
CA VAL A 257 -7.45 1.69 2.61
C VAL A 257 -7.53 1.68 1.10
N VAL A 258 -6.44 1.30 0.44
CA VAL A 258 -6.31 1.33 -1.01
C VAL A 258 -6.27 -0.08 -1.55
N THR A 259 -7.21 -0.41 -2.43
CA THR A 259 -7.20 -1.71 -3.13
C THR A 259 -6.59 -1.53 -4.52
N PHE A 260 -5.49 -2.22 -4.79
CA PHE A 260 -4.86 -2.23 -6.11
C PHE A 260 -5.29 -3.42 -6.96
N ALA A 261 -5.29 -3.22 -8.27
CA ALA A 261 -5.46 -4.24 -9.29
C ALA A 261 -4.34 -4.12 -10.34
N PRO A 262 -3.92 -5.22 -11.00
CA PRO A 262 -3.12 -5.14 -12.22
C PRO A 262 -3.83 -4.33 -13.30
N ALA A 263 -3.06 -3.58 -14.09
CA ALA A 263 -3.59 -2.89 -15.26
C ALA A 263 -4.10 -3.89 -16.30
N VAL A 264 -5.22 -3.56 -16.97
CA VAL A 264 -5.86 -4.43 -17.97
C VAL A 264 -4.88 -4.81 -19.08
N ALA A 265 -4.04 -3.87 -19.53
CA ALA A 265 -3.03 -4.12 -20.56
C ALA A 265 -2.01 -5.23 -20.19
N VAL A 266 -1.65 -5.33 -18.91
CA VAL A 266 -0.72 -6.36 -18.42
C VAL A 266 -1.40 -7.73 -18.42
N VAL A 267 -2.65 -7.79 -17.96
CA VAL A 267 -3.42 -9.05 -17.92
C VAL A 267 -3.83 -9.49 -19.34
N SER A 268 -4.20 -8.56 -20.22
CA SER A 268 -4.60 -8.87 -21.58
C SER A 268 -3.44 -9.34 -22.45
N SER A 269 -2.25 -8.74 -22.30
CA SER A 269 -1.03 -9.18 -23.01
C SER A 269 -0.58 -10.58 -22.57
N THR A 270 -0.59 -10.86 -21.26
CA THR A 270 -0.27 -12.20 -20.74
C THR A 270 -1.30 -13.24 -21.15
N PHE A 271 -2.60 -12.89 -21.13
CA PHE A 271 -3.67 -13.74 -21.67
C PHE A 271 -3.47 -14.02 -23.17
N GLY A 272 -3.27 -12.97 -23.99
CA GLY A 272 -3.04 -13.11 -25.42
C GLY A 272 -1.85 -14.00 -25.76
N ALA A 273 -0.72 -13.82 -25.05
CA ALA A 273 0.45 -14.69 -25.19
C ALA A 273 0.14 -16.16 -24.82
N SER A 274 -0.62 -16.39 -23.74
CA SER A 274 -1.01 -17.74 -23.34
C SER A 274 -1.94 -18.43 -24.33
N VAL A 275 -2.86 -17.68 -24.97
CA VAL A 275 -3.74 -18.19 -26.03
C VAL A 275 -2.92 -18.56 -27.27
N LEU A 276 -1.96 -17.73 -27.68
CA LEU A 276 -1.07 -18.05 -28.80
C LEU A 276 -0.25 -19.33 -28.54
N ILE A 277 0.26 -19.50 -27.31
CA ILE A 277 0.93 -20.75 -26.91
C ILE A 277 -0.04 -21.93 -26.96
N ALA A 278 -1.27 -21.78 -26.45
CA ALA A 278 -2.26 -22.85 -26.47
C ALA A 278 -2.64 -23.25 -27.92
N LEU A 279 -2.76 -22.29 -28.82
CA LEU A 279 -2.99 -22.53 -30.25
C LEU A 279 -1.79 -23.23 -30.90
N LEU A 280 -0.57 -22.78 -30.60
CA LEU A 280 0.66 -23.40 -31.11
C LEU A 280 0.77 -24.87 -30.67
N THR A 281 0.63 -25.13 -29.37
CA THR A 281 0.70 -26.49 -28.80
C THR A 281 -0.41 -27.40 -29.36
N THR A 282 -1.62 -26.87 -29.57
CA THR A 282 -2.73 -27.58 -30.23
C THR A 282 -2.42 -27.89 -31.69
N ALA A 283 -1.84 -26.94 -32.43
CA ALA A 283 -1.43 -27.15 -33.83
C ALA A 283 -0.35 -28.25 -33.91
N PHE A 284 0.69 -28.18 -33.07
CA PHE A 284 1.71 -29.23 -32.99
C PHE A 284 1.08 -30.59 -32.65
N TYR A 285 0.14 -30.65 -31.71
CA TYR A 285 -0.60 -31.88 -31.41
C TYR A 285 -1.39 -32.43 -32.62
N ALA A 286 -2.08 -31.56 -33.35
CA ALA A 286 -2.84 -31.94 -34.54
C ALA A 286 -1.92 -32.47 -35.66
N PHE A 287 -0.75 -31.85 -35.85
CA PHE A 287 0.23 -32.20 -36.88
C PHE A 287 1.37 -33.09 -36.36
N ARG A 288 1.19 -33.77 -35.22
CA ARG A 288 2.27 -34.51 -34.52
C ARG A 288 2.97 -35.57 -35.37
N GLU A 289 2.22 -36.26 -36.24
CA GLU A 289 2.78 -37.29 -37.13
C GLU A 289 3.73 -36.68 -38.17
N GLN A 290 3.41 -35.49 -38.67
CA GLN A 290 4.27 -34.76 -39.61
C GLN A 290 5.50 -34.18 -38.88
N MET A 291 5.32 -33.67 -37.67
CA MET A 291 6.42 -33.12 -36.87
C MET A 291 7.41 -34.18 -36.38
N ALA A 292 6.98 -35.45 -36.28
CA ALA A 292 7.83 -36.58 -35.91
C ALA A 292 8.65 -37.15 -37.08
N LEU A 293 8.44 -36.66 -38.31
CA LEU A 293 9.28 -37.01 -39.46
C LEU A 293 10.68 -36.42 -39.27
N ALA A 294 11.72 -37.21 -39.55
CA ALA A 294 13.12 -36.85 -39.30
C ALA A 294 13.50 -35.48 -39.89
N ASP A 295 13.01 -35.16 -41.09
CA ASP A 295 13.31 -33.90 -41.80
C ASP A 295 12.69 -32.65 -41.14
N HIS A 296 11.78 -32.82 -40.17
CA HIS A 296 11.04 -31.72 -39.54
C HIS A 296 11.33 -31.53 -38.06
N ILE A 297 12.02 -32.49 -37.41
CA ILE A 297 12.28 -32.46 -35.96
C ILE A 297 13.05 -31.20 -35.56
N ASP A 298 14.13 -30.86 -36.27
CA ASP A 298 14.97 -29.71 -35.93
C ASP A 298 14.20 -28.38 -36.01
N ALA A 299 13.39 -28.21 -37.06
CA ALA A 299 12.56 -27.02 -37.24
C ALA A 299 11.45 -26.95 -36.18
N ALA A 300 10.79 -28.07 -35.89
CA ALA A 300 9.77 -28.19 -34.85
C ALA A 300 10.32 -27.80 -33.47
N VAL A 301 11.49 -28.35 -33.11
CA VAL A 301 12.19 -28.03 -31.86
C VAL A 301 12.58 -26.56 -31.80
N ALA A 302 13.13 -26.00 -32.89
CA ALA A 302 13.51 -24.59 -32.95
C ALA A 302 12.32 -23.65 -32.69
N VAL A 303 11.16 -23.91 -33.30
CA VAL A 303 9.93 -23.12 -33.09
C VAL A 303 9.45 -23.24 -31.64
N LEU A 304 9.43 -24.45 -31.09
CA LEU A 304 8.98 -24.72 -29.72
C LEU A 304 9.87 -24.06 -28.66
N ILE A 305 11.16 -23.83 -28.93
CA ILE A 305 12.09 -23.13 -28.03
C ILE A 305 12.04 -21.61 -28.21
N LEU A 306 11.91 -21.12 -29.44
CA LEU A 306 11.99 -19.68 -29.75
C LEU A 306 10.81 -18.90 -29.17
N VAL A 307 9.59 -19.43 -29.31
CA VAL A 307 8.36 -18.76 -28.85
C VAL A 307 8.37 -18.47 -27.34
N PRO A 308 8.66 -19.42 -26.44
CA PRO A 308 8.69 -19.14 -25.01
C PRO A 308 9.86 -18.25 -24.59
N ALA A 309 11.00 -18.27 -25.29
CA ALA A 309 12.11 -17.37 -25.02
C ALA A 309 11.74 -15.89 -25.25
N LEU A 310 11.05 -15.60 -26.36
CA LEU A 310 10.54 -14.26 -26.66
C LEU A 310 9.48 -13.79 -25.65
N ILE A 311 8.59 -14.69 -25.24
CA ILE A 311 7.55 -14.37 -24.26
C ILE A 311 8.16 -14.15 -22.87
N GLY A 312 9.13 -14.98 -22.46
CA GLY A 312 9.86 -14.82 -21.20
C GLY A 312 10.58 -13.47 -21.12
N TYR A 313 11.19 -13.02 -22.22
CA TYR A 313 11.85 -11.71 -22.29
C TYR A 313 10.87 -10.54 -22.11
N VAL A 314 9.66 -10.63 -22.67
CA VAL A 314 8.65 -9.56 -22.58
C VAL A 314 7.98 -9.51 -21.19
N VAL A 315 7.83 -10.66 -20.54
CA VAL A 315 7.08 -10.82 -19.27
C VAL A 315 7.94 -10.53 -18.05
N VAL A 316 9.24 -10.86 -18.08
CA VAL A 316 10.16 -10.64 -16.96
C VAL A 316 10.84 -9.28 -17.12
N ARG A 317 10.20 -8.21 -16.63
CA ARG A 317 10.83 -6.89 -16.53
C ARG A 317 11.52 -6.73 -15.17
N PRO A 318 12.87 -6.66 -15.11
CA PRO A 318 13.58 -6.54 -13.83
C PRO A 318 13.37 -5.19 -13.13
N SER A 319 12.79 -4.18 -13.78
CA SER A 319 12.63 -2.83 -13.26
C SER A 319 11.36 -2.58 -12.44
N ASP A 320 10.49 -3.59 -12.25
CA ASP A 320 9.19 -3.33 -11.62
C ASP A 320 9.32 -3.00 -10.11
N PRO A 321 8.61 -1.96 -9.61
CA PRO A 321 8.59 -1.61 -8.19
C PRO A 321 8.17 -2.79 -7.30
N PRO A 322 8.64 -2.89 -6.05
CA PRO A 322 8.30 -4.01 -5.15
C PRO A 322 6.79 -4.23 -4.95
N LEU A 323 6.01 -3.14 -4.86
CA LEU A 323 4.56 -3.21 -4.78
C LEU A 323 3.95 -3.84 -6.04
N ALA A 324 4.37 -3.38 -7.22
CA ALA A 324 3.91 -3.90 -8.52
C ALA A 324 4.12 -5.41 -8.62
N ARG A 325 5.33 -5.89 -8.29
CA ARG A 325 5.67 -7.32 -8.33
C ARG A 325 4.66 -8.18 -7.56
N ARG A 326 4.15 -7.73 -6.41
CA ARG A 326 3.18 -8.52 -5.60
C ARG A 326 1.84 -8.76 -6.30
N TYR A 327 1.43 -7.83 -7.16
CA TYR A 327 0.15 -7.89 -7.87
C TYR A 327 0.28 -8.52 -9.26
N ILE A 328 1.48 -8.59 -9.85
CA ILE A 328 1.68 -9.20 -11.17
C ILE A 328 2.36 -10.58 -11.12
N LEU A 329 2.89 -11.00 -9.97
CA LEU A 329 3.70 -12.22 -9.84
C LEU A 329 3.01 -13.48 -10.39
N GLY A 330 1.73 -13.69 -10.10
CA GLY A 330 0.95 -14.85 -10.56
C GLY A 330 0.67 -14.81 -12.04
N ALA A 331 0.39 -13.64 -12.62
CA ALA A 331 0.31 -13.50 -14.07
C ALA A 331 1.66 -13.84 -14.73
N GLN A 332 2.78 -13.39 -14.13
CA GLN A 332 4.14 -13.75 -14.57
C GLN A 332 4.41 -15.26 -14.41
N LEU A 333 4.05 -15.86 -13.28
CA LEU A 333 4.23 -17.30 -13.03
C LEU A 333 3.40 -18.15 -13.98
N LEU A 334 2.12 -17.81 -14.21
CA LEU A 334 1.29 -18.50 -15.19
C LEU A 334 1.83 -18.35 -16.61
N SER A 335 2.33 -17.17 -16.97
CA SER A 335 2.95 -16.96 -18.28
C SER A 335 4.26 -17.73 -18.44
N LEU A 336 5.09 -17.83 -17.39
CA LEU A 336 6.28 -18.68 -17.37
C LEU A 336 5.90 -20.16 -17.49
N LEU A 337 4.86 -20.61 -16.79
CA LEU A 337 4.34 -21.97 -16.91
C LEU A 337 3.79 -22.25 -18.31
N ALA A 338 3.08 -21.30 -18.93
CA ALA A 338 2.65 -21.41 -20.31
C ALA A 338 3.86 -21.56 -21.24
N GLY A 339 4.90 -20.75 -21.07
CA GLY A 339 6.13 -20.85 -21.84
C GLY A 339 6.92 -22.14 -21.62
N ALA A 340 6.81 -22.77 -20.45
CA ALA A 340 7.44 -24.06 -20.18
C ALA A 340 6.78 -25.21 -20.98
N VAL A 341 5.50 -25.09 -21.37
CA VAL A 341 4.80 -26.16 -22.09
C VAL A 341 5.42 -26.47 -23.47
N PRO A 342 5.66 -25.49 -24.37
CA PRO A 342 6.38 -25.74 -25.61
C PRO A 342 7.78 -26.34 -25.42
N LEU A 343 8.50 -25.90 -24.38
CA LEU A 343 9.82 -26.45 -24.06
C LEU A 343 9.74 -27.93 -23.69
N VAL A 344 8.76 -28.31 -22.87
CA VAL A 344 8.50 -29.72 -22.53
C VAL A 344 8.13 -30.51 -23.78
N MET A 345 7.29 -29.97 -24.66
CA MET A 345 6.96 -30.62 -25.94
C MET A 345 8.19 -30.84 -26.82
N ALA A 346 9.12 -29.89 -26.88
CA ALA A 346 10.37 -30.02 -27.63
C ALA A 346 11.25 -31.16 -27.09
N VAL A 347 11.41 -31.23 -25.77
CA VAL A 347 12.15 -32.32 -25.11
C VAL A 347 11.49 -33.68 -25.36
N LEU A 348 10.15 -33.74 -25.27
CA LEU A 348 9.40 -34.96 -25.56
C LEU A 348 9.51 -35.39 -27.02
N LEU A 349 9.54 -34.44 -27.97
CA LEU A 349 9.76 -34.73 -29.38
C LEU A 349 11.11 -35.42 -29.61
N LEU A 350 12.18 -34.83 -29.07
CA LEU A 350 13.53 -35.38 -29.18
C LEU A 350 13.64 -36.77 -28.54
N ARG A 351 12.92 -37.01 -27.45
CA ARG A 351 13.00 -38.28 -26.71
C ARG A 351 12.15 -39.39 -27.33
N PHE A 352 10.95 -39.06 -27.82
CA PHE A 352 9.92 -40.04 -28.19
C PHE A 352 9.51 -39.95 -29.67
N ALA A 353 10.33 -39.36 -30.54
CA ALA A 353 10.05 -39.25 -31.98
C ALA A 353 9.68 -40.58 -32.64
N HIS A 354 10.24 -41.70 -32.16
CA HIS A 354 9.98 -43.05 -32.69
C HIS A 354 8.85 -43.79 -31.96
N GLU A 355 8.21 -43.19 -30.95
CA GLU A 355 7.15 -43.79 -30.14
C GLU A 355 5.85 -42.96 -30.23
N PRO A 356 5.07 -43.10 -31.32
CA PRO A 356 3.94 -42.22 -31.61
C PRO A 356 2.84 -42.24 -30.54
N SER A 357 2.64 -43.38 -29.87
CA SER A 357 1.65 -43.51 -28.78
C SER A 357 2.02 -42.69 -27.55
N CYS A 358 3.32 -42.66 -27.19
CA CYS A 358 3.83 -41.87 -26.07
C CYS A 358 3.75 -40.37 -26.38
N LEU A 359 4.16 -39.98 -27.59
CA LEU A 359 4.10 -38.61 -28.07
C LEU A 359 2.65 -38.09 -28.09
N THR A 360 1.71 -38.88 -28.59
CA THR A 360 0.29 -38.52 -28.65
C THR A 360 -0.28 -38.21 -27.26
N THR A 361 -0.04 -39.10 -26.29
CA THR A 361 -0.61 -38.96 -24.94
C THR A 361 -0.01 -37.76 -24.20
N THR A 362 1.31 -37.58 -24.28
CA THR A 362 2.02 -36.51 -23.58
C THR A 362 1.76 -35.14 -24.20
N TRP A 363 1.67 -35.04 -25.54
CA TRP A 363 1.33 -33.79 -26.22
C TRP A 363 -0.14 -33.38 -26.01
N LEU A 364 -1.06 -34.34 -25.96
CA LEU A 364 -2.44 -34.06 -25.56
C LEU A 364 -2.48 -33.44 -24.15
N GLY A 365 -1.74 -34.03 -23.20
CA GLY A 365 -1.60 -33.49 -21.86
C GLY A 365 -1.04 -32.05 -21.85
N CYS A 366 -0.01 -31.78 -22.65
CA CYS A 366 0.57 -30.44 -22.80
C CYS A 366 -0.45 -29.43 -23.36
N ALA A 367 -1.18 -29.80 -24.41
CA ALA A 367 -2.23 -28.96 -25.00
C ALA A 367 -3.34 -28.65 -23.98
N VAL A 368 -3.82 -29.66 -23.24
CA VAL A 368 -4.81 -29.47 -22.16
C VAL A 368 -4.29 -28.50 -21.10
N VAL A 369 -3.06 -28.69 -20.62
CA VAL A 369 -2.45 -27.80 -19.61
C VAL A 369 -2.34 -26.35 -20.12
N SER A 370 -1.93 -26.14 -21.38
CA SER A 370 -1.86 -24.79 -21.95
C SER A 370 -3.22 -24.09 -22.00
N TRP A 371 -4.29 -24.81 -22.35
CA TRP A 371 -5.66 -24.26 -22.34
C TRP A 371 -6.17 -23.97 -20.92
N LEU A 372 -5.83 -24.80 -19.94
CA LEU A 372 -6.15 -24.52 -18.54
C LEU A 372 -5.46 -23.25 -18.03
N ILE A 373 -4.20 -23.03 -18.40
CA ILE A 373 -3.46 -21.79 -18.07
C ILE A 373 -4.10 -20.59 -18.76
N ALA A 374 -4.42 -20.70 -20.06
CA ALA A 374 -5.10 -19.65 -20.81
C ALA A 374 -6.48 -19.32 -20.21
N ALA A 375 -7.25 -20.33 -19.81
CA ALA A 375 -8.55 -20.13 -19.14
C ALA A 375 -8.40 -19.43 -17.78
N ALA A 376 -7.38 -19.79 -16.98
CA ALA A 376 -7.11 -19.13 -15.70
C ALA A 376 -6.74 -17.64 -15.89
N LEU A 377 -5.92 -17.32 -16.89
CA LEU A 377 -5.60 -15.94 -17.27
C LEU A 377 -6.82 -15.21 -17.86
N GLY A 378 -7.68 -15.90 -18.61
CA GLY A 378 -8.94 -15.36 -19.12
C GLY A 378 -9.92 -14.99 -17.99
N PHE A 379 -10.01 -15.82 -16.95
CA PHE A 379 -10.79 -15.48 -15.76
C PHE A 379 -10.18 -14.30 -14.97
N SER A 380 -8.84 -14.21 -14.91
CA SER A 380 -8.14 -13.03 -14.38
C SER A 380 -8.47 -11.75 -15.16
N LEU A 381 -8.49 -11.83 -16.49
CA LEU A 381 -8.84 -10.72 -17.38
C LEU A 381 -10.30 -10.30 -17.19
N ALA A 382 -11.24 -11.24 -17.13
CA ALA A 382 -12.64 -10.95 -16.85
C ALA A 382 -12.79 -10.22 -15.51
N LYS A 383 -12.07 -10.66 -14.46
CA LYS A 383 -12.07 -9.97 -13.16
C LYS A 383 -11.43 -8.59 -13.17
N ALA A 384 -10.46 -8.36 -14.05
CA ALA A 384 -9.94 -7.02 -14.28
C ALA A 384 -11.03 -6.16 -14.94
N LEU A 385 -11.68 -6.63 -16.01
CA LEU A 385 -12.72 -5.85 -16.70
C LEU A 385 -13.97 -5.58 -15.82
N ASP A 386 -14.38 -6.53 -14.98
CA ASP A 386 -15.50 -6.38 -14.03
C ASP A 386 -15.31 -5.20 -13.05
N GLY A 387 -14.06 -4.77 -12.84
CA GLY A 387 -13.73 -3.66 -11.94
C GLY A 387 -13.91 -2.27 -12.54
N ASP A 388 -14.27 -2.15 -13.82
CA ASP A 388 -14.40 -0.88 -14.56
C ASP A 388 -15.86 -0.38 -14.65
N GLY A 389 -16.79 -1.05 -13.95
CA GLY A 389 -18.23 -0.78 -13.97
C GLY A 389 -18.76 -0.01 -12.77
#